data_AF-A0A5J5RKK7-F1
#
_entry.id   AF-A0A5J5RKK7-F1
#
_cell.length_a   1.000
_cell.length_b   1.000
_cell.length_c   1.000
_cell.angle_alpha   90.00
_cell.angle_beta   90.00
_cell.angle_gamma   90.00
#
_symmetry.space_group_name_H-M   'P 1'
#
loop_
_entity.id
_entity.type
_entity.pdbx_description
1 polymer ?
#
loop_
_entity_poly.entity_id
_entity_poly.type
_entity_poly.pdbx_seq_one_letter_code
_entity_poly.pdbx_strand_id
1 'polypeptide(L)'
;MASQSHFINVIFTILFLSVNFFSPSRGSASKALIAKVCGDDAILDHDFCLKALSNAQANAAKSVNPLVDVAMKEAVAKAHTTLKVIVEMMKKPSSPATLEALKTCQNVYKNSIRSFGMISDELSEDAMSANYDVSLIGPDAETCIKALAAASVNAPEIANGNHDLQYFSSLGHGMTAKMN
;
A
#
# COMPACT_ATOMS: atom_id res chain seq x y z
N MET A 1 -38.90 -61.86 0.83
CA MET A 1 -37.63 -61.64 1.55
C MET A 1 -37.00 -60.38 0.98
N ALA A 2 -37.19 -59.25 1.66
CA ALA A 2 -36.85 -57.92 1.15
C ALA A 2 -35.57 -57.40 1.79
N SER A 3 -34.73 -56.82 0.92
CA SER A 3 -33.94 -55.60 1.14
C SER A 3 -32.98 -55.57 2.32
N GLN A 4 -31.71 -55.95 2.10
CA GLN A 4 -30.60 -55.57 2.99
C GLN A 4 -29.24 -55.36 2.28
N SER A 5 -29.21 -55.04 0.98
CA SER A 5 -27.92 -54.91 0.26
C SER A 5 -27.63 -53.52 -0.30
N HIS A 6 -28.60 -52.60 -0.30
CA HIS A 6 -28.43 -51.26 -0.90
C HIS A 6 -28.19 -50.14 0.12
N PHE A 7 -28.40 -50.38 1.43
CA PHE A 7 -28.27 -49.33 2.45
C PHE A 7 -26.83 -49.04 2.89
N ILE A 8 -25.91 -50.01 2.75
CA ILE A 8 -24.54 -49.88 3.26
C ILE A 8 -23.64 -49.07 2.30
N ASN A 9 -23.88 -49.14 0.99
CA ASN A 9 -23.09 -48.41 -0.01
C ASN A 9 -23.45 -46.91 -0.15
N VAL A 10 -24.60 -46.47 0.35
CA VAL A 10 -24.99 -45.04 0.28
C VAL A 10 -24.38 -44.25 1.45
N ILE A 11 -24.20 -44.90 2.61
CA ILE A 11 -23.64 -44.25 3.80
C ILE A 11 -22.13 -43.96 3.64
N PHE A 12 -21.39 -44.85 2.97
CA PHE A 12 -19.95 -44.66 2.75
C PHE A 12 -19.66 -43.50 1.78
N THR A 13 -20.48 -43.30 0.75
CA THR A 13 -20.30 -42.21 -0.23
C THR A 13 -20.70 -40.84 0.33
N ILE A 14 -21.63 -40.78 1.30
CA ILE A 14 -22.05 -39.53 1.97
C ILE A 14 -20.99 -39.06 3.01
N LEU A 15 -20.23 -39.98 3.61
CA LEU A 15 -19.17 -39.64 4.56
C LEU A 15 -17.94 -39.01 3.89
N PHE A 16 -17.63 -39.34 2.63
CA PHE A 16 -16.50 -38.73 1.90
C PHE A 16 -16.78 -37.31 1.37
N LEU A 17 -18.05 -36.93 1.22
CA LEU A 17 -18.43 -35.58 0.78
C LEU A 17 -18.47 -34.56 1.93
N SER A 18 -18.56 -35.00 3.18
CA SER A 18 -18.68 -34.12 4.35
C SER A 18 -17.34 -33.65 4.93
N VAL A 19 -16.21 -34.19 4.47
CA VAL A 19 -14.87 -33.81 4.97
C VAL A 19 -14.24 -32.64 4.19
N ASN A 20 -14.89 -32.11 3.15
CA ASN A 20 -14.32 -31.05 2.29
C ASN A 20 -14.78 -29.61 2.65
N PHE A 21 -15.59 -29.42 3.69
CA PHE A 21 -16.20 -28.10 3.97
C PHE A 21 -15.46 -27.21 4.98
N PHE A 22 -14.37 -27.66 5.59
CA PHE A 22 -13.53 -26.82 6.45
C PHE A 22 -12.14 -26.63 5.87
N SER A 23 -12.06 -26.12 4.64
CA SER A 23 -10.88 -25.35 4.27
C SER A 23 -10.96 -24.02 5.02
N PRO A 24 -9.95 -23.62 5.81
CA PRO A 24 -9.85 -22.24 6.27
C PRO A 24 -10.04 -21.34 5.06
N SER A 25 -11.05 -20.48 5.07
CA SER A 25 -11.33 -19.66 3.90
C SER A 25 -10.07 -18.84 3.59
N ARG A 26 -9.64 -18.80 2.33
CA ARG A 26 -8.42 -18.09 1.91
C ARG A 26 -8.43 -16.62 2.36
N GLY A 27 -9.63 -16.03 2.45
CA GLY A 27 -9.83 -14.68 2.98
C GLY A 27 -9.49 -14.53 4.47
N SER A 28 -9.55 -15.58 5.28
CA SER A 28 -9.16 -15.52 6.70
C SER A 28 -7.65 -15.40 6.89
N ALA A 29 -6.85 -16.09 6.06
CA ALA A 29 -5.40 -16.07 6.16
C ALA A 29 -4.80 -14.73 5.70
N SER A 30 -5.31 -14.18 4.58
CA SER A 30 -4.89 -12.85 4.10
C SER A 30 -5.26 -11.74 5.09
N LYS A 31 -6.47 -11.77 5.67
CA LYS A 31 -6.85 -10.81 6.72
C LYS A 31 -5.95 -10.86 7.94
N ALA A 32 -5.56 -12.06 8.38
CA ALA A 32 -4.62 -12.20 9.49
C ALA A 32 -3.22 -11.65 9.14
N LEU A 33 -2.77 -11.85 7.90
CA LEU A 33 -1.52 -11.27 7.41
C LEU A 33 -1.56 -9.74 7.38
N ILE A 34 -2.62 -9.16 6.82
CA ILE A 34 -2.83 -7.70 6.77
C ILE A 34 -2.89 -7.12 8.19
N ALA A 35 -3.64 -7.76 9.09
CA ALA A 35 -3.71 -7.32 10.49
C ALA A 35 -2.35 -7.39 11.18
N LYS A 36 -1.54 -8.42 10.91
CA LYS A 36 -0.18 -8.54 11.44
C LYS A 36 0.73 -7.43 10.92
N VAL A 37 0.72 -7.17 9.61
CA VAL A 37 1.53 -6.11 8.99
C VAL A 37 1.11 -4.75 9.53
N CYS A 38 -0.18 -4.45 9.49
CA CYS A 38 -0.71 -3.16 9.91
C CYS A 38 -0.71 -2.97 11.42
N GLY A 39 -0.41 -3.98 12.23
CA GLY A 39 -0.28 -3.87 13.69
C GLY A 39 1.16 -3.70 14.17
N ASP A 40 2.13 -3.58 13.27
CA ASP A 40 3.54 -3.41 13.61
C ASP A 40 3.84 -1.97 14.06
N ASP A 41 4.72 -1.80 15.06
CA ASP A 41 5.08 -0.49 15.63
C ASP A 41 5.78 0.44 14.62
N ALA A 42 6.34 -0.10 13.53
CA ALA A 42 6.94 0.69 12.46
C ALA A 42 5.89 1.38 11.55
N ILE A 43 4.61 1.02 11.67
CA ILE A 43 3.51 1.59 10.90
C ILE A 43 3.02 2.87 11.58
N LEU A 44 3.16 4.00 10.89
CA LEU A 44 2.81 5.32 11.40
C LEU A 44 1.29 5.50 11.58
N ASP A 45 0.49 4.91 10.68
CA ASP A 45 -0.97 4.99 10.70
C ASP A 45 -1.59 3.63 10.38
N HIS A 46 -2.09 2.96 11.42
CA HIS A 46 -2.66 1.62 11.34
C HIS A 46 -3.97 1.59 10.53
N ASP A 47 -4.82 2.61 10.67
CA ASP A 47 -6.10 2.69 9.96
C ASP A 47 -5.88 2.92 8.46
N PHE A 48 -4.93 3.79 8.13
CA PHE A 48 -4.47 4.00 6.77
C PHE A 48 -3.92 2.70 6.17
N CYS A 49 -3.08 1.97 6.90
CA CYS A 49 -2.53 0.69 6.43
C CYS A 49 -3.66 -0.31 6.11
N LEU A 50 -4.62 -0.47 7.02
CA LEU A 50 -5.77 -1.35 6.82
C LEU A 50 -6.58 -0.95 5.59
N LYS A 51 -6.75 0.36 5.38
CA LYS A 51 -7.47 0.91 4.22
C LYS A 51 -6.71 0.70 2.91
N ALA A 52 -5.41 0.97 2.87
CA ALA A 52 -4.57 0.75 1.70
C ALA A 52 -4.54 -0.73 1.28
N LEU A 53 -4.63 -1.64 2.26
CA LEU A 53 -4.65 -3.08 2.02
C LEU A 53 -6.06 -3.70 1.99
N SER A 54 -7.12 -2.89 1.86
CA SER A 54 -8.49 -3.41 1.85
C SER A 54 -8.96 -3.91 0.48
N ASN A 55 -8.14 -3.78 -0.57
CA ASN A 55 -8.51 -4.13 -1.95
C ASN A 55 -8.47 -5.65 -2.22
N ALA A 56 -9.05 -6.08 -3.35
CA ALA A 56 -9.18 -7.50 -3.68
C ALA A 56 -7.82 -8.20 -3.88
N GLN A 57 -6.83 -7.50 -4.42
CA GLN A 57 -5.49 -7.99 -4.66
C GLN A 57 -4.75 -8.25 -3.33
N ALA A 58 -4.81 -7.30 -2.38
CA ALA A 58 -4.27 -7.48 -1.04
C ALA A 58 -4.94 -8.65 -0.31
N ASN A 59 -6.27 -8.77 -0.41
CA ASN A 59 -7.04 -9.88 0.17
C ASN A 59 -6.71 -11.27 -0.44
N ALA A 60 -6.04 -11.30 -1.59
CA ALA A 60 -5.57 -12.53 -2.23
C ALA A 60 -4.09 -12.85 -1.93
N ALA A 61 -3.37 -11.92 -1.30
CA ALA A 61 -1.96 -12.08 -0.98
C ALA A 61 -1.73 -13.21 0.04
N LYS A 62 -0.68 -14.00 -0.21
CA LYS A 62 -0.27 -15.14 0.64
C LYS A 62 0.99 -14.86 1.47
N SER A 63 1.65 -13.75 1.19
CA SER A 63 2.90 -13.31 1.82
C SER A 63 2.97 -11.79 1.77
N VAL A 64 3.99 -11.22 2.41
CA VAL A 64 4.15 -9.76 2.49
C VAL A 64 4.57 -9.16 1.13
N ASN A 65 5.33 -9.87 0.29
CA ASN A 65 5.80 -9.29 -0.99
C ASN A 65 4.66 -8.83 -1.92
N PRO A 66 3.59 -9.61 -2.16
CA PRO A 66 2.44 -9.11 -2.92
C PRO A 66 1.71 -7.94 -2.23
N LEU A 67 1.79 -7.81 -0.90
CA LEU A 67 1.23 -6.65 -0.19
C LEU A 67 2.07 -5.39 -0.43
N VAL A 68 3.40 -5.52 -0.47
CA VAL A 68 4.30 -4.41 -0.87
C VAL A 68 3.93 -3.94 -2.26
N ASP A 69 3.86 -4.84 -3.24
CA ASP A 69 3.53 -4.48 -4.61
C ASP A 69 2.17 -3.77 -4.75
N VAL A 70 1.16 -4.28 -4.06
CA VAL A 70 -0.17 -3.65 -4.02
C VAL A 70 -0.10 -2.23 -3.43
N ALA A 71 0.57 -2.06 -2.28
CA ALA A 71 0.68 -0.76 -1.62
C ALA A 71 1.48 0.24 -2.47
N MET A 72 2.61 -0.18 -3.06
CA MET A 72 3.45 0.70 -3.86
C MET A 72 2.75 1.14 -5.16
N LYS A 73 1.98 0.25 -5.80
CA LYS A 73 1.14 0.61 -6.95
C LYS A 73 0.06 1.63 -6.59
N GLU A 74 -0.57 1.47 -5.43
CA GLU A 74 -1.54 2.44 -4.93
C GLU A 74 -0.87 3.79 -4.63
N ALA A 75 0.30 3.77 -3.99
CA ALA A 75 1.09 4.96 -3.71
C ALA A 75 1.44 5.73 -5.00
N VAL A 76 1.89 5.04 -6.05
CA VAL A 76 2.15 5.62 -7.37
C VAL A 76 0.90 6.27 -7.96
N ALA A 77 -0.25 5.59 -7.91
CA ALA A 77 -1.50 6.12 -8.46
C ALA A 77 -1.95 7.40 -7.73
N LYS A 78 -1.83 7.43 -6.41
CA LYS A 78 -2.13 8.61 -5.58
C LYS A 78 -1.14 9.75 -5.82
N ALA A 79 0.16 9.44 -5.88
CA ALA A 79 1.19 10.42 -6.17
C ALA A 79 1.00 11.06 -7.56
N HIS A 80 0.62 10.28 -8.58
CA HIS A 80 0.22 10.83 -9.89
C HIS A 80 -0.98 11.78 -9.79
N THR A 81 -1.97 11.44 -8.98
CA THR A 81 -3.17 12.27 -8.78
C THR A 81 -2.78 13.63 -8.20
N THR A 82 -1.95 13.66 -7.17
CA THR A 82 -1.49 14.93 -6.56
C THR A 82 -0.53 15.69 -7.47
N LEU A 83 0.37 15.00 -8.19
CA LEU A 83 1.24 15.63 -9.19
C LEU A 83 0.43 16.38 -10.26
N LYS A 84 -0.70 15.81 -10.69
CA LYS A 84 -1.61 16.50 -11.63
C LYS A 84 -2.17 17.78 -11.00
N VAL A 85 -2.60 17.75 -9.75
CA VAL A 85 -3.08 18.94 -9.02
C VAL A 85 -1.99 20.01 -8.97
N ILE A 86 -0.76 19.64 -8.62
CA ILE A 86 0.40 20.55 -8.59
C ILE A 86 0.60 21.20 -9.97
N VAL A 87 0.64 20.39 -11.04
CA VAL A 87 0.84 20.87 -12.41
C VAL A 87 -0.27 21.82 -12.84
N GLU A 88 -1.54 21.53 -12.55
CA GLU A 88 -2.65 22.44 -12.87
C GLU A 88 -2.60 23.74 -12.06
N MET A 89 -2.17 23.68 -10.80
CA MET A 89 -2.02 24.86 -9.96
C MET A 89 -0.89 25.78 -10.46
N MET A 90 0.22 25.21 -10.95
CA MET A 90 1.34 25.96 -11.54
C MET A 90 0.96 26.74 -12.81
N LYS A 91 -0.10 26.36 -13.52
CA LYS A 91 -0.57 27.09 -14.72
C LYS A 91 -1.29 28.39 -14.38
N LYS A 92 -1.74 28.55 -13.14
CA LYS A 92 -2.47 29.74 -12.69
C LYS A 92 -1.49 30.85 -12.31
N PRO A 93 -1.80 32.12 -12.59
CA PRO A 93 -1.01 33.24 -12.08
C PRO A 93 -0.88 33.16 -10.55
N SER A 94 0.35 33.28 -10.06
CA SER A 94 0.67 33.21 -8.64
C SER A 94 1.94 34.00 -8.33
N SER A 95 2.26 34.17 -7.05
CA SER A 95 3.51 34.83 -6.67
C SER A 95 4.73 33.98 -7.07
N PRO A 96 5.92 34.58 -7.29
CA PRO A 96 7.14 33.82 -7.52
C PRO A 96 7.43 32.79 -6.41
N ALA A 97 7.15 33.13 -5.15
CA ALA A 97 7.32 32.22 -4.02
C ALA A 97 6.37 31.01 -4.09
N THR A 98 5.11 31.24 -4.45
CA THR A 98 4.13 30.17 -4.66
C THR A 98 4.55 29.25 -5.80
N LEU A 99 4.98 29.80 -6.94
CA LEU A 99 5.42 29.02 -8.08
C LEU A 99 6.65 28.15 -7.71
N GLU A 100 7.59 28.70 -6.94
CA GLU A 100 8.78 27.95 -6.51
C GLU A 100 8.41 26.81 -5.55
N ALA A 101 7.54 27.06 -4.57
CA ALA A 101 7.04 26.01 -3.68
C ALA A 101 6.36 24.87 -4.47
N LEU A 102 5.55 25.20 -5.49
CA LEU A 102 4.92 24.20 -6.34
C LEU A 102 5.92 23.41 -7.19
N LYS A 103 7.02 24.03 -7.66
CA LYS A 103 8.10 23.29 -8.35
C LYS A 103 8.82 22.34 -7.41
N THR A 104 9.10 22.76 -6.17
CA THR A 104 9.66 21.88 -5.15
C THR A 104 8.76 20.65 -4.95
N CYS A 105 7.46 20.87 -4.75
CA CYS A 105 6.49 19.78 -4.66
C CYS A 105 6.47 18.91 -5.93
N GLN A 106 6.46 19.51 -7.13
CA GLN A 106 6.50 18.76 -8.38
C GLN A 106 7.69 17.79 -8.44
N ASN A 107 8.88 18.24 -8.02
CA ASN A 107 10.08 17.41 -8.01
C ASN A 107 9.98 16.28 -6.98
N VAL A 108 9.49 16.57 -5.77
CA VAL A 108 9.22 15.55 -4.74
C VAL A 108 8.32 14.46 -5.30
N TYR A 109 7.16 14.82 -5.88
CA TYR A 109 6.22 13.82 -6.40
C TYR A 109 6.78 13.02 -7.58
N LYS A 110 7.52 13.65 -8.51
CA LYS A 110 8.18 12.92 -9.61
C LYS A 110 9.18 11.90 -9.07
N ASN A 111 9.95 12.27 -8.04
CA ASN A 111 10.90 11.36 -7.40
C ASN A 111 10.16 10.24 -6.67
N SER A 112 9.13 10.55 -5.87
CA SER A 112 8.36 9.54 -5.14
C SER A 112 7.66 8.54 -6.06
N ILE A 113 7.09 9.00 -7.19
CA ILE A 113 6.50 8.11 -8.21
C ILE A 113 7.53 7.10 -8.72
N ARG A 114 8.74 7.59 -9.05
CA ARG A 114 9.82 6.72 -9.52
C ARG A 114 10.25 5.76 -8.42
N SER A 115 10.53 6.25 -7.21
CA SER A 115 11.00 5.44 -6.09
C SER A 115 9.99 4.35 -5.74
N PHE A 116 8.72 4.70 -5.51
CA PHE A 116 7.68 3.69 -5.26
C PHE A 116 7.55 2.68 -6.40
N GLY A 117 7.70 3.12 -7.65
CA GLY A 117 7.61 2.26 -8.82
C GLY A 117 8.72 1.20 -8.93
N MET A 118 9.85 1.39 -8.24
CA MET A 118 11.00 0.48 -8.30
C MET A 118 11.09 -0.47 -7.10
N ILE A 119 10.41 -0.15 -5.98
CA ILE A 119 10.51 -0.94 -4.73
C ILE A 119 10.22 -2.42 -4.94
N SER A 120 9.18 -2.78 -5.71
CA SER A 120 8.84 -4.19 -5.94
C SER A 120 9.95 -4.96 -6.67
N ASP A 121 10.62 -4.33 -7.62
CA ASP A 121 11.69 -4.95 -8.41
C ASP A 121 12.95 -5.07 -7.56
N GLU A 122 13.32 -3.98 -6.86
CA GLU A 122 14.46 -3.92 -5.96
C GLU A 122 14.34 -4.90 -4.80
N LEU A 123 13.13 -5.13 -4.28
CA LEU A 123 12.87 -6.10 -3.21
C LEU A 123 13.31 -7.53 -3.57
N SER A 124 13.32 -7.87 -4.85
CA SER A 124 13.78 -9.18 -5.34
C SER A 124 15.30 -9.29 -5.44
N GLU A 125 16.00 -8.16 -5.49
CA GLU A 125 17.45 -8.05 -5.61
C GLU A 125 18.10 -7.82 -4.24
N ASP A 126 17.62 -6.81 -3.50
CA ASP A 126 18.09 -6.42 -2.18
C ASP A 126 16.97 -5.75 -1.36
N ALA A 127 16.40 -6.52 -0.44
CA ALA A 127 15.35 -6.05 0.45
C ALA A 127 15.80 -4.92 1.39
N MET A 128 17.09 -4.84 1.73
CA MET A 128 17.62 -3.78 2.60
C MET A 128 17.69 -2.45 1.85
N SER A 129 18.14 -2.46 0.60
CA SER A 129 18.13 -1.25 -0.25
C SER A 129 16.70 -0.79 -0.53
N ALA A 130 15.79 -1.71 -0.89
CA ALA A 130 14.37 -1.38 -1.06
C ALA A 130 13.74 -0.77 0.22
N ASN A 131 14.10 -1.29 1.39
CA ASN A 131 13.66 -0.78 2.69
C ASN A 131 14.20 0.64 2.98
N TYR A 132 15.47 0.87 2.64
CA TYR A 132 16.09 2.18 2.78
C TYR A 132 15.45 3.19 1.84
N ASP A 133 15.32 2.87 0.55
CA ASP A 133 14.79 3.76 -0.48
C ASP A 133 13.34 4.17 -0.20
N VAL A 134 12.48 3.22 0.20
CA VAL A 134 11.09 3.56 0.54
C VAL A 134 11.00 4.43 1.79
N SER A 135 11.94 4.33 2.73
CA SER A 135 11.96 5.13 3.96
C SER A 135 12.32 6.61 3.73
N LEU A 136 13.03 6.91 2.63
CA LEU A 136 13.43 8.28 2.29
C LEU A 136 12.27 9.12 1.73
N ILE A 137 11.20 8.48 1.26
CA ILE A 137 10.08 9.17 0.61
C ILE A 137 9.30 10.06 1.60
N GLY A 138 9.14 9.63 2.86
CA GLY A 138 8.50 10.43 3.91
C GLY A 138 9.25 11.74 4.19
N PRO A 139 10.56 11.70 4.45
CA PRO A 139 11.41 12.89 4.52
C PRO A 139 11.36 13.78 3.26
N ASP A 140 11.28 13.21 2.06
CA ASP A 140 11.11 13.99 0.83
C ASP A 140 9.77 14.74 0.79
N ALA A 141 8.69 14.11 1.25
CA ALA A 141 7.37 14.76 1.37
C ALA A 141 7.41 15.99 2.30
N GLU A 142 8.19 15.91 3.39
CA GLU A 142 8.41 17.03 4.31
C GLU A 142 9.01 18.27 3.62
N THR A 143 9.82 18.05 2.57
CA THR A 143 10.38 19.14 1.76
C THR A 143 9.28 19.92 1.03
N CYS A 144 8.27 19.25 0.47
CA CYS A 144 7.11 19.90 -0.12
C CYS A 144 6.25 20.61 0.94
N ILE A 145 6.00 19.98 2.09
CA ILE A 145 5.24 20.57 3.20
C ILE A 145 5.86 21.91 3.63
N LYS A 146 7.17 21.92 3.89
CA LYS A 146 7.91 23.12 4.30
C LYS A 146 7.88 24.21 3.23
N ALA A 147 8.01 23.85 1.96
CA ALA A 147 7.98 24.80 0.86
C ALA A 147 6.60 25.50 0.74
N LEU A 148 5.51 24.72 0.82
CA LEU A 148 4.14 25.28 0.80
C LEU A 148 3.89 26.19 2.00
N ALA A 149 4.31 25.77 3.20
CA ALA A 149 4.16 26.56 4.42
C ALA A 149 4.93 27.89 4.33
N ALA A 150 6.19 27.86 3.88
CA ALA A 150 7.01 29.05 3.71
C ALA A 150 6.42 30.06 2.71
N ALA A 151 5.77 29.54 1.65
CA ALA A 151 5.09 30.37 0.66
C ALA A 151 3.62 30.70 1.04
N SER A 152 3.16 30.32 2.24
CA SER A 152 1.78 30.50 2.71
C SER A 152 0.72 29.97 1.74
N VAL A 153 1.01 28.84 1.09
CA VAL A 153 0.15 28.22 0.09
C VAL A 153 -0.86 27.30 0.77
N ASN A 154 -2.14 27.66 0.69
CA ASN A 154 -3.22 26.78 1.12
C ASN A 154 -3.64 25.85 -0.03
N ALA A 155 -3.21 24.60 0.03
CA ALA A 155 -3.54 23.57 -0.96
C ALA A 155 -3.87 22.23 -0.26
N PRO A 156 -5.10 22.04 0.24
CA PRO A 156 -5.49 20.86 1.00
C PRO A 156 -5.26 19.54 0.27
N GLU A 157 -5.47 19.50 -1.05
CA GLU A 157 -5.24 18.31 -1.86
C GLU A 157 -3.76 17.92 -1.91
N ILE A 158 -2.85 18.90 -1.94
CA ILE A 158 -1.41 18.64 -1.91
C ILE A 158 -0.98 18.23 -0.50
N ALA A 159 -1.55 18.84 0.54
CA ALA A 159 -1.30 18.46 1.93
C ALA A 159 -1.71 17.00 2.19
N ASN A 160 -2.90 16.59 1.74
CA ASN A 160 -3.35 15.20 1.83
C ASN A 160 -2.45 14.25 1.04
N GLY A 161 -2.00 14.65 -0.15
CA GLY A 161 -1.03 13.87 -0.90
C GLY A 161 0.30 13.69 -0.16
N ASN A 162 0.77 14.71 0.56
CA ASN A 162 2.02 14.63 1.31
C ASN A 162 1.90 13.66 2.48
N HIS A 163 0.76 13.65 3.17
CA HIS A 163 0.45 12.62 4.18
C HIS A 163 0.38 11.23 3.55
N ASP A 164 -0.25 11.08 2.38
CA ASP A 164 -0.26 9.80 1.65
C ASP A 164 1.18 9.33 1.36
N LEU A 165 2.09 10.20 0.90
CA LEU A 165 3.52 9.85 0.69
C LEU A 165 4.19 9.37 1.99
N GLN A 166 3.98 10.06 3.11
CA GLN A 166 4.53 9.69 4.41
C GLN A 166 3.99 8.34 4.91
N TYR A 167 2.69 8.11 4.79
CA TYR A 167 2.06 6.88 5.24
C TYR A 167 2.44 5.68 4.36
N PHE A 168 2.49 5.85 3.03
CA PHE A 168 2.99 4.78 2.15
C PHE A 168 4.49 4.51 2.34
N SER A 169 5.29 5.54 2.64
CA SER A 169 6.70 5.37 3.00
C SER A 169 6.87 4.52 4.26
N SER A 170 6.14 4.85 5.35
CA SER A 170 6.14 4.07 6.58
C SER A 170 5.61 2.65 6.37
N LEU A 171 4.51 2.50 5.63
CA LEU A 171 3.94 1.19 5.29
C LEU A 171 4.94 0.32 4.53
N GLY A 172 5.56 0.86 3.48
CA GLY A 172 6.57 0.17 2.69
C GLY A 172 7.79 -0.20 3.55
N HIS A 173 8.27 0.71 4.39
CA HIS A 173 9.39 0.47 5.30
C HIS A 173 9.06 -0.67 6.30
N GLY A 174 7.90 -0.61 6.95
CA GLY A 174 7.48 -1.64 7.90
C GLY A 174 7.35 -3.03 7.27
N MET A 175 6.81 -3.11 6.05
CA MET A 175 6.67 -4.38 5.32
C MET A 175 8.01 -4.96 4.87
N THR A 176 8.89 -4.13 4.29
CA THR A 176 10.18 -4.57 3.74
C THR A 176 11.19 -4.93 4.83
N ALA A 177 11.10 -4.31 6.03
CA ALA A 177 11.95 -4.65 7.17
C ALA A 177 11.80 -6.11 7.65
N LYS A 178 10.69 -6.78 7.31
CA LYS A 178 10.42 -8.19 7.67
C LYS A 178 10.96 -9.19 6.64
N MET A 179 11.63 -8.72 5.60
CA MET A 179 12.12 -9.54 4.48
C MET A 179 13.63 -9.78 4.52
N ASN A 180 14.28 -9.33 5.59
CA ASN A 180 15.69 -9.56 5.90
C ASN A 180 15.88 -10.82 6.76
#